data_AF-A0A8S9MK93-F1
#
_entry.id   AF-A0A8S9MK93-F1
#
_cell.length_a   1.000
_cell.length_b   1.000
_cell.length_c   1.000
_cell.angle_alpha   90.00
_cell.angle_beta   90.00
_cell.angle_gamma   90.00
#
_symmetry.space_group_name_H-M   'P 1'
#
loop_
_entity.id
_entity.type
_entity.pdbx_description
1 polymer ?
#
loop_
_entity_poly.entity_id
_entity_poly.type
_entity_poly.pdbx_seq_one_letter_code
_entity_poly.pdbx_strand_id
1 'polypeptide(L)'
;MVEQKRFALFLATCDSTFVKKTYGGYFNVFVSTFGEEGEQWDLFRVIDGEFPEEKDLDKYDGFIISGSLHDAFGDDDWIIKLCSICQKLDDMKKKVLD
;
A
#
# COMPACT_ATOMS: atom_id res chain seq x y z
N MET A 1 21.23 -11.71 -13.19
CA MET A 1 20.40 -10.47 -13.14
C MET A 1 19.73 -10.51 -11.79
N VAL A 2 19.96 -9.52 -10.93
CA VAL A 2 19.23 -9.44 -9.65
C VAL A 2 17.80 -9.07 -10.02
N GLU A 3 16.82 -9.91 -9.69
CA GLU A 3 15.42 -9.56 -9.85
C GLU A 3 15.13 -8.33 -8.99
N GLN A 4 14.69 -7.25 -9.65
CA GLN A 4 14.31 -6.01 -8.99
C GLN A 4 13.02 -6.27 -8.22
N LYS A 5 13.09 -6.20 -6.88
CA LYS A 5 11.92 -6.39 -6.04
C LYS A 5 10.94 -5.23 -6.23
N ARG A 6 9.64 -5.54 -6.16
CA ARG A 6 8.57 -4.57 -6.30
C ARG A 6 7.61 -4.62 -5.13
N PHE A 7 7.31 -3.46 -4.56
CA PHE A 7 6.42 -3.31 -3.41
C PHE A 7 5.26 -2.37 -3.72
N ALA A 8 4.10 -2.64 -3.12
CA ALA A 8 2.93 -1.78 -3.20
C ALA A 8 2.64 -1.18 -1.81
N LEU A 9 2.44 0.13 -1.76
CA LEU A 9 1.92 0.83 -0.58
C LEU A 9 0.45 1.16 -0.79
N PHE A 10 -0.41 0.59 0.07
CA PHE A 10 -1.82 0.91 0.19
C PHE A 10 -1.99 2.02 1.23
N LEU A 11 -2.10 3.26 0.74
CA LEU A 11 -2.24 4.43 1.59
C LEU A 11 -3.70 4.64 1.97
N ALA A 12 -4.06 4.23 3.18
CA ALA A 12 -5.40 4.32 3.77
C ALA A 12 -5.65 5.65 4.50
N THR A 13 -4.86 6.68 4.21
CA THR A 13 -4.99 8.01 4.81
C THR A 13 -4.61 9.10 3.82
N CYS A 14 -5.24 10.27 3.93
CA CYS A 14 -4.85 11.42 3.13
C CYS A 14 -3.55 12.03 3.70
N ASP A 15 -2.68 12.46 2.80
CA ASP A 15 -1.49 13.21 3.17
C ASP A 15 -1.85 14.50 3.92
N SER A 16 -1.43 14.61 5.18
CA SER A 16 -1.63 15.84 5.96
C SER A 16 -0.81 17.00 5.39
N THR A 17 -1.24 18.24 5.62
CA THR A 17 -0.48 19.43 5.18
C THR A 17 0.95 19.43 5.70
N PHE A 18 1.17 18.96 6.93
CA PHE A 18 2.49 18.82 7.52
C PHE A 18 3.34 17.81 6.74
N VAL A 19 2.84 16.59 6.54
CA VAL A 19 3.59 15.53 5.86
C VAL A 19 3.89 15.87 4.40
N LYS A 20 2.96 16.50 3.69
CA LYS A 20 3.23 17.04 2.34
C LYS A 20 4.38 18.03 2.35
N LYS A 21 4.39 18.98 3.27
CA LYS A 21 5.41 20.04 3.33
C LYS A 21 6.77 19.51 3.77
N THR A 22 6.81 18.60 4.74
CA THR A 22 8.06 18.12 5.36
C THR A 22 8.69 16.98 4.57
N TYR A 23 7.89 16.07 4.02
CA TYR A 23 8.37 14.82 3.41
C TYR A 23 7.94 14.66 1.95
N GLY A 24 7.07 15.52 1.41
CA GLY A 24 6.49 15.34 0.08
C GLY A 24 5.32 14.34 0.04
N GLY A 25 4.85 13.87 1.20
CA GLY A 25 3.78 12.88 1.33
C GLY A 25 4.23 11.63 2.09
N TYR A 26 3.25 10.83 2.55
CA TYR A 26 3.49 9.60 3.29
C TYR A 26 4.24 8.56 2.45
N PHE A 27 4.04 8.53 1.13
CA PHE A 27 4.79 7.63 0.25
C PHE A 27 6.30 7.76 0.45
N ASN A 28 6.83 8.99 0.49
CA ASN A 28 8.26 9.23 0.72
C ASN A 28 8.70 8.81 2.13
N VAL A 29 7.82 8.92 3.13
CA VAL A 29 8.11 8.42 4.50
C VAL A 29 8.30 6.90 4.48
N PHE A 30 7.43 6.16 3.80
CA PHE A 30 7.55 4.71 3.70
C PHE A 30 8.76 4.29 2.87
N VAL A 31 8.97 4.89 1.69
CA VAL A 31 10.13 4.58 0.85
C VAL A 31 11.45 4.91 1.55
N SER A 32 11.53 6.02 2.30
CA SER A 32 12.75 6.35 3.06
C SER A 32 12.99 5.44 4.28
N THR A 33 11.94 4.81 4.81
CA THR A 33 12.03 3.93 5.98
C THR A 33 12.30 2.47 5.59
N PHE A 34 11.70 2.00 4.49
CA PHE A 34 11.70 0.59 4.10
C PHE A 34 12.36 0.30 2.76
N GLY A 35 12.51 1.29 1.89
CA GLY A 35 13.03 1.08 0.55
C GLY A 35 14.53 0.88 0.51
N GLU A 36 14.98 -0.11 -0.24
CA GLU A 36 16.39 -0.39 -0.53
C GLU A 36 16.77 0.01 -1.97
N GLU A 37 18.07 0.14 -2.23
CA GLU A 37 18.57 0.47 -3.58
C GLU A 37 18.16 -0.60 -4.59
N GLY A 38 17.56 -0.16 -5.70
CA GLY A 38 17.11 -1.04 -6.77
C GLY A 38 15.71 -1.62 -6.57
N GLU A 39 14.98 -1.28 -5.52
CA GLU A 39 13.58 -1.67 -5.36
C GLU A 39 12.62 -0.70 -6.08
N GLN A 40 11.53 -1.23 -6.62
CA GLN A 40 10.42 -0.44 -7.17
C GLN A 40 9.28 -0.35 -6.16
N TRP A 41 8.71 0.84 -6.00
CA TRP A 41 7.62 1.11 -5.08
C TRP A 41 6.48 1.80 -5.81
N ASP A 42 5.27 1.25 -5.71
CA ASP A 42 4.06 1.85 -6.25
C ASP A 42 3.11 2.29 -5.13
N LEU A 43 2.49 3.45 -5.31
CA LEU A 43 1.51 4.01 -4.39
C LEU A 43 0.10 3.75 -4.92
N PHE A 44 -0.77 3.23 -4.06
CA PHE A 44 -2.21 3.17 -4.28
C PHE A 44 -2.91 3.90 -3.14
N ARG A 45 -3.63 4.99 -3.46
CA ARG A 45 -4.44 5.71 -2.48
C ARG A 45 -5.76 4.99 -2.28
N VAL A 46 -5.71 3.90 -1.51
CA VAL A 46 -6.88 3.04 -1.29
C VAL A 46 -8.03 3.80 -0.63
N ILE A 47 -7.73 4.78 0.22
CA ILE A 47 -8.74 5.69 0.79
C ILE A 47 -9.52 6.47 -0.29
N ASP A 48 -8.89 6.74 -1.43
CA ASP A 48 -9.48 7.43 -2.58
C ASP A 48 -10.06 6.43 -3.61
N GLY A 49 -10.11 5.13 -3.27
CA GLY A 49 -10.63 4.07 -4.14
C GLY A 49 -9.63 3.56 -5.20
N GLU A 50 -8.37 3.99 -5.13
CA GLU A 50 -7.31 3.55 -6.03
C GLU A 50 -6.70 2.23 -5.55
N PHE A 51 -6.72 1.20 -6.40
CA PHE A 51 -6.19 -0.13 -6.10
C PHE A 51 -5.49 -0.71 -7.33
N PRO A 52 -4.52 -1.63 -7.14
CA PRO A 52 -3.98 -2.41 -8.25
C PRO A 52 -5.07 -3.27 -8.89
N GLU A 53 -4.89 -3.61 -10.16
CA GLU A 53 -5.69 -4.67 -10.76
C GLU A 53 -5.33 -6.02 -10.14
N GLU A 54 -6.32 -6.90 -9.98
CA GLU A 54 -6.10 -8.21 -9.34
C GLU A 54 -5.08 -9.07 -10.06
N LYS A 55 -5.04 -8.99 -11.40
CA LYS A 55 -4.08 -9.69 -12.26
C LYS A 55 -2.64 -9.21 -12.09
N ASP A 56 -2.43 -8.07 -11.42
CA ASP A 56 -1.12 -7.46 -11.21
C ASP A 56 -0.59 -7.70 -9.80
N LEU A 57 -1.39 -8.29 -8.89
CA LEU A 57 -0.99 -8.56 -7.50
C LEU A 57 0.19 -9.54 -7.41
N ASP A 58 0.32 -10.44 -8.38
CA ASP A 58 1.40 -11.41 -8.45
C ASP A 58 2.76 -10.75 -8.75
N LYS A 59 2.77 -9.58 -9.39
CA LYS A 59 3.96 -8.80 -9.75
C LYS A 59 4.68 -8.15 -8.57
N TYR A 60 4.07 -8.15 -7.39
CA TYR A 60 4.62 -7.55 -6.18
C TYR A 60 5.19 -8.61 -5.24
N ASP A 61 6.36 -8.34 -4.69
CA ASP A 61 7.03 -9.16 -3.67
C ASP A 61 6.45 -8.96 -2.27
N GLY A 62 5.82 -7.80 -2.03
CA GLY A 62 5.18 -7.47 -0.78
C GLY A 62 4.29 -6.24 -0.85
N PHE A 63 3.44 -6.12 0.17
CA PHE A 63 2.45 -5.06 0.32
C PHE A 63 2.60 -4.43 1.70
N ILE A 64 2.47 -3.11 1.77
CA ILE A 64 2.37 -2.36 3.01
C ILE A 64 1.01 -1.66 3.03
N ILE A 65 0.29 -1.77 4.13
CA ILE A 65 -0.94 -1.04 4.41
C ILE A 65 -0.58 0.02 5.44
N SER A 66 -0.89 1.29 5.15
CA SER A 66 -0.69 2.34 6.15
C SER A 66 -1.83 2.34 7.15
N GLY A 67 -1.55 2.71 8.40
CA GLY A 67 -2.62 3.02 9.36
C GLY A 67 -3.61 4.08 8.85
N SER A 68 -4.86 3.97 9.29
CA SER A 68 -5.94 4.91 8.96
C SER A 68 -6.58 5.50 10.23
N LEU A 69 -7.32 6.60 10.06
CA LEU A 69 -8.22 7.12 11.10
C LEU A 69 -9.62 6.48 11.04
N HIS A 70 -9.85 5.61 10.06
CA HIS A 70 -11.13 4.93 9.86
C HIS A 70 -11.16 3.63 10.65
N ASP A 71 -12.36 3.19 11.00
CA ASP A 71 -12.56 1.88 11.61
C ASP A 71 -12.25 0.79 10.58
N ALA A 72 -11.41 -0.18 10.92
CA ALA A 72 -11.09 -1.31 10.06
C ALA A 72 -12.31 -2.20 9.76
N PHE A 73 -13.40 -2.06 10.52
CA PHE A 73 -14.67 -2.75 10.31
C PHE A 73 -15.76 -1.84 9.71
N GLY A 74 -15.39 -0.66 9.20
CA GLY A 74 -16.30 0.24 8.52
C GLY A 74 -16.89 -0.35 7.23
N ASP A 75 -18.00 0.22 6.78
CA ASP A 75 -18.75 -0.20 5.60
C ASP A 75 -18.49 0.66 4.36
N ASP A 76 -17.51 1.57 4.42
CA ASP A 76 -17.07 2.33 3.25
C ASP A 76 -16.56 1.38 2.13
N ASP A 77 -16.92 1.68 0.88
CA ASP A 77 -16.61 0.84 -0.28
C ASP A 77 -15.12 0.46 -0.38
N TRP A 78 -14.24 1.40 -0.03
CA TRP A 78 -12.80 1.17 -0.07
C TRP A 78 -12.30 0.24 1.04
N ILE A 79 -12.94 0.23 2.21
CA ILE A 79 -12.61 -0.69 3.33
C ILE A 79 -12.99 -2.10 2.92
N ILE A 80 -14.21 -2.29 2.41
CA ILE A 80 -14.69 -3.59 1.93
C ILE A 80 -13.76 -4.13 0.83
N LYS A 81 -13.37 -3.26 -0.12
CA LYS A 81 -12.45 -3.62 -1.20
C LYS A 81 -11.05 -3.94 -0.68
N LEU A 82 -10.53 -3.18 0.28
CA LEU A 82 -9.24 -3.46 0.92
C LEU A 82 -9.27 -4.82 1.62
N CYS A 83 -10.31 -5.13 2.40
CA CYS A 83 -10.48 -6.45 3.02
C CYS A 83 -10.48 -7.57 1.99
N SER A 84 -11.21 -7.39 0.87
CA SER A 84 -11.22 -8.38 -0.22
C SER A 84 -9.85 -8.59 -0.85
N ILE A 85 -9.03 -7.55 -0.97
CA ILE A 85 -7.66 -7.67 -1.50
C ILE A 85 -6.77 -8.36 -0.47
N CYS A 86 -6.85 -7.99 0.81
CA CYS A 86 -6.08 -8.64 1.88
C CYS A 86 -6.33 -10.15 1.95
N GLN A 87 -7.60 -10.58 1.81
CA GLN A 87 -7.94 -12.01 1.74
C GLN A 87 -7.25 -12.69 0.55
N LYS A 88 -7.28 -12.08 -0.64
CA LYS A 88 -6.59 -12.61 -1.83
C LYS A 88 -5.08 -12.68 -1.62
N LEU A 89 -4.48 -11.67 -1.00
CA LEU A 89 -3.05 -11.66 -0.69
C LEU A 89 -2.66 -12.78 0.28
N ASP A 90 -3.49 -13.07 1.29
CA ASP A 90 -3.27 -14.21 2.18
C ASP A 90 -3.41 -15.55 1.46
N ASP A 91 -4.42 -15.70 0.60
CA ASP A 91 -4.61 -16.91 -0.22
C ASP A 91 -3.39 -17.14 -1.15
N MET A 92 -2.85 -16.07 -1.72
CA MET A 92 -1.63 -16.07 -2.55
C MET A 92 -0.34 -16.22 -1.73
N LYS A 93 -0.42 -16.22 -0.39
CA LYS A 93 0.72 -16.24 0.54
C LYS A 93 1.73 -15.10 0.27
N LYS A 94 1.22 -13.94 -0.13
CA LYS A 94 2.02 -12.71 -0.29
C LYS A 94 2.41 -12.14 1.08
N LYS A 95 3.52 -11.42 1.12
CA LYS A 95 3.97 -10.72 2.33
C LYS A 95 3.16 -9.44 2.48
N VAL A 96 2.50 -9.28 3.62
CA VAL A 96 1.72 -8.08 3.96
C VAL A 96 2.19 -7.56 5.32
N LEU A 97 2.41 -6.25 5.41
CA LEU A 97 2.68 -5.53 6.65
C LEU A 97 1.59 -4.46 6.83
N ASP A 98 0.97 -4.40 8.00
CA ASP A 98 -0.07 -3.44 8.40
C ASP A 98 0.25 -2.92 9.82
#